data_AF-A0A2W7QUK2-F1
#
_entry.id   AF-A0A2W7QUK2-F1
#
_cell.length_a   1.000
_cell.length_b   1.000
_cell.length_c   1.000
_cell.angle_alpha   90.00
_cell.angle_beta   90.00
_cell.angle_gamma   90.00
#
_symmetry.space_group_name_H-M   'P 1'
#
loop_
_entity.id
_entity.type
_entity.pdbx_description
1 polymer ?
#
loop_
_entity_poly.entity_id
_entity_poly.type
_entity_poly.pdbx_seq_one_letter_code
_entity_poly.pdbx_strand_id
1 'polypeptide(L)' 'MRGLWLPLATALLLAGCSDPNAPYLGLGVGFGPSGVQVTPRVTTRVGNTSLGVSPHGAAVGTTIGNVGIGASL' A
#
# COMPACT_ATOMS: atom_id res chain seq x y z
N MET A 1 -22.45 33.43 -3.65
CA MET A 1 -21.84 32.23 -4.27
C MET A 1 -20.72 31.65 -3.39
N ARG A 2 -20.97 31.38 -2.10
CA ARG A 2 -19.93 30.94 -1.12
C ARG A 2 -20.08 29.47 -0.68
N GLY A 3 -21.13 28.78 -1.14
CA GLY A 3 -21.47 27.40 -0.74
C GLY A 3 -20.90 26.30 -1.64
N LEU A 4 -20.31 26.64 -2.80
CA LEU A 4 -19.81 25.64 -3.77
C LEU A 4 -18.44 25.06 -3.38
N TRP A 5 -17.72 25.68 -2.45
CA TRP A 5 -16.36 25.27 -2.06
C TRP A 5 -16.33 24.11 -1.08
N LEU A 6 -17.28 24.02 -0.15
CA LEU A 6 -17.41 22.87 0.76
C LEU A 6 -17.56 21.53 0.02
N PRO A 7 -18.52 21.37 -0.93
CA PRO A 7 -18.70 20.09 -1.61
C PRO A 7 -17.51 19.72 -2.49
N LEU A 8 -16.80 20.70 -3.08
CA LEU A 8 -15.59 20.45 -3.86
C LEU A 8 -14.45 19.92 -2.98
N ALA A 9 -14.22 20.53 -1.81
CA ALA A 9 -13.20 20.09 -0.87
C ALA A 9 -13.50 18.68 -0.34
N THR A 10 -14.77 18.39 -0.02
CA THR A 10 -15.19 17.05 0.42
C THR A 10 -15.02 16.01 -0.69
N ALA A 11 -15.37 16.34 -1.93
CA ALA A 11 -15.19 15.44 -3.07
C ALA A 11 -13.71 15.12 -3.35
N LEU A 12 -12.82 16.11 -3.24
CA LEU A 12 -11.37 15.91 -3.42
C LEU A 12 -10.76 15.04 -2.31
N LEU A 13 -11.20 15.20 -1.06
CA LEU A 13 -10.79 14.35 0.06
C LEU A 13 -11.25 12.90 -0.11
N LEU A 14 -12.49 12.67 -0.55
CA LEU A 14 -12.97 11.31 -0.82
C LEU A 14 -12.26 10.67 -2.01
N ALA A 15 -11.95 11.43 -3.06
CA ALA A 15 -11.22 10.94 -4.23
C ALA A 15 -9.78 10.49 -3.89
N GLY A 16 -9.12 11.14 -2.92
CA GLY A 16 -7.81 10.70 -2.44
C GLY A 16 -7.86 9.39 -1.64
N CYS A 17 -8.98 9.12 -0.96
CA CYS A 17 -9.17 7.89 -0.17
C CYS A 17 -9.47 6.67 -1.06
N SER A 18 -10.01 6.87 -2.26
CA SER A 18 -10.34 5.79 -3.20
C SER A 18 -9.26 5.55 -4.25
N ASP A 19 -8.09 6.20 -4.16
CA ASP A 19 -6.99 5.95 -5.10
C ASP A 19 -6.49 4.49 -4.94
N PRO A 20 -6.68 3.63 -5.96
CA PRO A 20 -6.20 2.24 -5.90
C PRO A 20 -4.67 2.13 -5.87
N ASN A 21 -3.96 3.23 -6.12
CA ASN A 21 -2.50 3.33 -6.04
C ASN A 21 -2.02 3.87 -4.69
N ALA A 22 -2.94 4.29 -3.81
CA ALA A 22 -2.59 4.83 -2.51
C ALA A 22 -1.74 3.82 -1.71
N PRO A 23 -0.70 4.30 -1.01
CA PRO A 23 0.09 3.43 -0.16
C PRO A 23 -0.78 2.87 0.97
N TYR A 24 -0.69 1.57 1.20
CA TYR A 24 -1.38 0.89 2.28
C TYR A 24 -0.37 0.24 3.23
N LEU A 25 -0.77 0.20 4.51
CA LEU A 25 -0.02 -0.46 5.58
C LEU A 25 -0.49 -1.90 5.71
N GLY A 26 0.45 -2.83 5.67
CA GLY A 26 0.28 -4.23 6.03
C GLY A 26 1.07 -4.57 7.28
N LEU A 27 0.61 -5.57 8.01
CA LEU A 27 1.31 -6.13 9.17
C LEU A 27 1.58 -7.61 8.89
N GLY A 28 2.84 -7.99 8.88
CA GLY A 28 3.27 -9.39 8.92
C GLY A 28 3.42 -9.83 10.37
N VAL A 29 2.84 -10.98 10.72
CA VAL A 29 3.02 -11.58 12.05
C VAL A 29 3.81 -12.87 11.88
N GLY A 30 4.96 -12.95 12.54
CA GLY A 30 5.82 -14.12 12.58
C GLY A 30 5.99 -14.64 14.00
N PHE A 31 6.10 -15.95 14.16
CA PHE A 31 6.42 -16.58 15.44
C PHE A 31 7.81 -17.20 15.35
N GLY A 32 8.68 -16.87 16.30
CA GLY A 32 10.04 -17.38 16.36
C GLY A 32 10.47 -17.73 17.79
N PRO A 33 11.69 -18.29 17.97
CA PRO A 33 12.20 -18.69 19.27
C PRO A 33 12.36 -17.53 20.27
N SER A 34 12.42 -16.29 19.78
CA SER A 34 12.44 -15.07 20.60
C SER A 34 11.06 -14.46 20.87
N GLY A 35 9.97 -15.09 20.40
CA GLY A 35 8.59 -14.66 20.60
C GLY A 35 7.87 -14.26 19.31
N VAL A 36 6.85 -13.40 19.45
CA VAL A 36 6.04 -12.88 18.33
C VAL A 36 6.72 -11.66 17.74
N GLN A 37 6.99 -11.68 16.43
CA GLN A 37 7.45 -10.52 15.68
C GLN A 37 6.31 -9.96 14.86
N VAL A 38 6.09 -8.65 15.00
CA VAL A 38 5.16 -7.90 14.17
C VAL A 38 5.98 -6.97 13.28
N THR A 39 5.97 -7.25 11.99
CA THR A 39 6.74 -6.52 11.00
C THR A 39 5.79 -5.62 10.20
N PRO A 40 5.86 -4.29 10.36
CA PRO A 40 5.11 -3.38 9.51
C PRO A 40 5.67 -3.40 8.08
N ARG A 41 4.78 -3.28 7.11
CA ARG A 41 5.12 -3.17 5.70
C ARG A 41 4.29 -2.07 5.06
N VAL A 42 4.94 -1.13 4.38
CA VAL A 42 4.23 -0.15 3.53
C VAL A 42 4.30 -0.66 2.10
N THR A 43 3.16 -0.73 1.43
CA THR A 43 3.09 -1.13 0.03
C THR A 43 2.35 -0.08 -0.77
N THR A 44 2.89 0.28 -1.93
CA THR A 44 2.21 1.11 -2.93
C THR A 44 2.09 0.33 -4.23
N ARG A 45 1.06 0.64 -5.02
CA ARG A 45 0.84 0.03 -6.33
C ARG A 45 0.83 1.13 -7.36
N VAL A 46 1.48 0.89 -8.51
CA VAL A 46 1.44 1.75 -9.69
C VAL A 46 1.11 0.87 -10.88
N GLY A 47 -0.17 0.88 -11.27
CA GLY A 47 -0.69 -0.04 -12.28
C GLY A 47 -0.51 -1.50 -11.88
N ASN A 48 0.21 -2.27 -12.70
CA ASN A 48 0.47 -3.70 -12.48
C ASN A 48 1.66 -3.96 -11.54
N THR A 49 2.37 -2.93 -11.10
CA THR A 49 3.58 -3.05 -10.28
C THR A 49 3.28 -2.66 -8.83
N SER A 50 3.79 -3.42 -7.87
CA SER A 50 3.72 -3.13 -6.44
C SER A 50 5.11 -3.00 -5.84
N LEU A 51 5.32 -1.97 -5.02
CA LEU A 51 6.55 -1.74 -4.27
C LEU A 51 6.23 -1.82 -2.78
N GLY A 52 6.93 -2.70 -2.05
CA GLY A 52 6.75 -2.91 -0.62
C GLY A 52 8.06 -2.72 0.15
N VAL A 53 8.01 -2.04 1.28
CA VAL A 53 9.17 -1.85 2.18
C VAL A 53 8.81 -2.24 3.61
N SER A 54 9.76 -2.87 4.29
CA SER A 54 9.66 -3.32 5.68
C SER A 54 11.00 -3.08 6.40
N PRO A 55 11.06 -3.13 7.75
CA PRO A 55 12.32 -3.03 8.48
C PRO A 55 13.40 -4.03 8.07
N HIS A 56 13.03 -5.13 7.41
CA HIS A 56 13.96 -6.18 6.99
C HIS A 56 14.38 -6.06 5.52
N GLY A 57 13.81 -5.11 4.78
CA GLY A 57 14.17 -4.91 3.38
C GLY A 57 13.00 -4.51 2.47
N ALA A 58 13.21 -4.66 1.17
CA ALA A 58 12.35 -4.13 0.13
C ALA A 58 11.94 -5.23 -0.86
N ALA A 59 10.73 -5.13 -1.41
CA ALA A 59 10.26 -6.03 -2.44
C ALA A 59 9.58 -5.26 -3.58
N VAL A 60 9.75 -5.78 -4.78
CA VAL A 60 9.07 -5.32 -5.98
C VAL A 60 8.34 -6.51 -6.59
N GLY A 61 7.08 -6.32 -6.91
CA GLY A 61 6.25 -7.29 -7.60
C GLY A 61 5.63 -6.67 -8.85
N THR A 62 5.40 -7.47 -9.88
CA THR A 62 4.63 -7.09 -11.06
C THR A 62 3.63 -8.20 -11.38
N THR A 63 2.47 -7.82 -11.90
CA THR A 63 1.41 -8.78 -12.27
C THR A 63 1.21 -8.76 -13.78
N ILE A 64 1.35 -9.92 -14.43
CA ILE A 64 1.09 -10.11 -15.86
C ILE A 64 -0.10 -11.07 -15.98
N GLY A 65 -1.26 -10.57 -16.40
CA GLY A 65 -2.51 -11.33 -16.36
C GLY A 65 -2.89 -11.71 -14.93
N ASN A 66 -2.99 -13.01 -14.65
CA ASN A 66 -3.27 -13.56 -13.31
C ASN A 66 -2.01 -14.04 -12.57
N VAL A 67 -0.81 -13.80 -13.12
CA VAL A 67 0.46 -14.27 -12.55
C VAL A 67 1.23 -13.11 -11.94
N GLY A 68 1.54 -13.20 -10.65
CA GLY A 68 2.42 -12.26 -9.95
C GLY A 68 3.87 -12.77 -9.91
N ILE A 69 4.82 -11.93 -10.29
CA ILE A 69 6.27 -12.20 -10.19
C ILE A 69 6.88 -11.13 -9.29
N GLY A 70 7.74 -11.51 -8.34
CA GLY A 70 8.39 -10.53 -7.48
C GLY A 70 9.78 -10.94 -7.02
N ALA A 71 10.55 -9.94 -6.64
CA ALA A 71 11.86 -10.06 -6.02
C ALA A 71 11.86 -9.31 -4.69
N SER A 72 12.58 -9.83 -3.70
CA SER A 72 12.77 -9.22 -2.39
C SER A 72 14.23 -9.26 -1.97
N LEU A 73 14.68 -8.18 -1.35
CA LEU A 73 16.01 -7.96 -0.77
C LEU A 73 15.86 -7.78 0.73
#